data_AF-A0A0D8HQ75-F1
#
_entry.id   AF-A0A0D8HQ75-F1
#
_cell.length_a   1.000
_cell.length_b   1.000
_cell.length_c   1.000
_cell.angle_alpha   90.00
_cell.angle_beta   90.00
_cell.angle_gamma   90.00
#
_symmetry.space_group_name_H-M   'P 1'
#
loop_
_entity.id
_entity.type
_entity.pdbx_description
1 polymer ?
#
loop_
_entity_poly.entity_id
_entity_poly.type
_entity_poly.pdbx_seq_one_letter_code
_entity_poly.pdbx_strand_id
1 'polypeptide(L)'
;MRSNDIIMGLPYNIIQWTLLQEILAGWLNVEMGTYTHFSDSLHLYSRDENTYDYRSKLAGGHDEEVPDLRLSLAESDQVFKALESATEAIALEMKPSSVHQIMQSLSIPTAYQPLIAIIAAERLRRLGFPNLSTEIIDEKTTGDLQTCAHNWNKGPRKP
;
A
#
# COMPACT_ATOMS: atom_id res chain seq x y z
N MET A 1 -20.86 6.75 -4.08
CA MET A 1 -20.28 7.74 -3.16
C MET A 1 -20.99 9.07 -3.35
N ARG A 2 -21.50 9.71 -2.28
CA ARG A 2 -22.24 10.98 -2.41
C ARG A 2 -21.38 12.16 -2.88
N SER A 3 -20.08 12.11 -2.60
CA SER A 3 -19.11 13.15 -2.90
C SER A 3 -17.73 12.51 -2.87
N ASN A 4 -16.93 12.70 -3.92
CA ASN A 4 -15.61 12.11 -4.06
C ASN A 4 -14.64 13.11 -4.70
N ASP A 5 -13.53 13.40 -4.02
CA ASP A 5 -12.44 14.23 -4.52
C ASP A 5 -11.63 13.41 -5.53
N ILE A 6 -11.48 13.91 -6.76
CA ILE A 6 -10.81 13.15 -7.83
C ILE A 6 -9.31 12.96 -7.60
N ILE A 7 -8.65 13.86 -6.86
CA ILE A 7 -7.19 13.83 -6.64
C ILE A 7 -6.85 13.12 -5.34
N MET A 8 -7.48 13.52 -4.24
CA MET A 8 -7.14 13.05 -2.89
C MET A 8 -8.11 12.00 -2.36
N GLY A 9 -9.24 11.76 -3.02
CA GLY A 9 -10.24 10.79 -2.60
C GLY A 9 -10.24 9.53 -3.46
N LEU A 10 -10.48 9.70 -4.76
CA LEU A 10 -10.70 8.62 -5.71
C LEU A 10 -9.56 7.59 -5.74
N PRO A 11 -8.26 7.96 -5.79
CA PRO A 11 -7.19 6.98 -5.82
C PRO A 11 -7.20 6.05 -4.59
N TYR A 12 -7.38 6.60 -3.39
CA TYR A 12 -7.49 5.79 -2.17
C TYR A 12 -8.75 4.93 -2.17
N ASN A 13 -9.88 5.49 -2.60
CA ASN A 13 -11.15 4.75 -2.66
C ASN A 13 -11.06 3.57 -3.62
N ILE A 14 -10.46 3.72 -4.80
CA ILE A 14 -10.28 2.62 -5.75
C ILE A 14 -9.52 1.49 -5.07
N ILE A 15 -8.32 1.78 -4.53
CA ILE A 15 -7.48 0.78 -3.87
C ILE A 15 -8.21 0.12 -2.69
N GLN A 16 -8.82 0.89 -1.81
CA GLN A 16 -9.51 0.37 -0.63
C GLN A 16 -10.67 -0.57 -1.00
N TRP A 17 -11.53 -0.17 -1.95
CA TRP A 17 -12.71 -0.96 -2.31
C TRP A 17 -12.34 -2.18 -3.15
N THR A 18 -11.34 -2.10 -4.03
CA THR A 18 -10.90 -3.25 -4.82
C THR A 18 -10.13 -4.26 -3.98
N LEU A 19 -9.31 -3.82 -3.02
CA LEU A 19 -8.67 -4.71 -2.04
C LEU A 19 -9.72 -5.46 -1.22
N LEU A 20 -10.74 -4.75 -0.73
CA LEU A 20 -11.81 -5.38 0.03
C LEU A 20 -12.58 -6.40 -0.85
N GLN A 21 -12.87 -6.05 -2.09
CA GLN A 21 -13.52 -6.97 -3.04
C GLN A 21 -12.69 -8.24 -3.24
N GLU A 22 -11.37 -8.10 -3.44
CA GLU A 22 -10.44 -9.22 -3.62
C GLU A 22 -10.40 -10.12 -2.39
N ILE A 23 -10.22 -9.55 -1.19
CA ILE A 23 -10.21 -10.30 0.07
C ILE A 23 -11.53 -11.07 0.26
N LEU A 24 -12.68 -10.41 0.04
CA LEU A 24 -13.99 -11.05 0.15
C LEU A 24 -14.19 -12.16 -0.89
N ALA A 25 -13.66 -12.00 -2.10
CA ALA A 25 -13.71 -13.04 -3.13
C ALA A 25 -12.92 -14.29 -2.68
N GLY A 26 -11.74 -14.10 -2.06
CA GLY A 26 -10.98 -15.18 -1.45
C GLY A 26 -11.73 -15.88 -0.32
N TRP A 27 -12.33 -15.11 0.59
CA TRP A 27 -13.09 -15.67 1.72
C TRP A 27 -14.26 -16.54 1.30
N LEU A 28 -14.98 -16.09 0.26
CA LEU A 28 -16.16 -16.77 -0.26
C LEU A 28 -15.81 -17.86 -1.29
N ASN A 29 -14.53 -17.98 -1.67
CA ASN A 29 -14.04 -18.87 -2.72
C ASN A 29 -14.81 -18.68 -4.04
N VAL A 30 -14.92 -17.42 -4.48
CA VAL A 30 -15.57 -17.04 -5.74
C VAL A 30 -14.58 -16.30 -6.65
N GLU A 31 -14.87 -16.28 -7.95
CA GLU A 31 -14.10 -15.49 -8.90
C GLU A 31 -14.27 -13.99 -8.65
N MET A 32 -13.21 -13.22 -8.89
CA MET A 32 -13.26 -11.77 -8.78
C MET A 32 -14.06 -11.19 -9.95
N GLY A 33 -15.18 -10.54 -9.63
CA GLY A 33 -16.00 -9.82 -10.60
C GLY A 33 -15.47 -8.43 -10.93
N THR A 34 -16.33 -7.61 -11.56
CA THR A 34 -16.01 -6.22 -11.91
C THR A 34 -16.30 -5.26 -10.75
N TYR A 35 -15.42 -4.29 -10.54
CA TYR A 35 -15.68 -3.15 -9.67
C TYR A 35 -16.40 -2.03 -10.44
N THR A 36 -17.54 -1.54 -9.92
CA THR A 36 -18.26 -0.38 -10.49
C THR A 36 -18.26 0.77 -9.49
N HIS A 37 -17.60 1.88 -9.84
CA HIS A 37 -17.54 3.06 -8.99
C HIS A 37 -18.60 4.09 -9.41
N PHE A 38 -19.57 4.36 -8.52
CA PHE A 38 -20.58 5.40 -8.74
C PHE A 38 -20.31 6.60 -7.81
N SER A 39 -20.35 7.82 -8.36
CA SER A 39 -20.20 9.05 -7.59
C SER A 39 -21.25 10.09 -7.99
N ASP A 40 -22.01 10.60 -7.04
CA ASP A 40 -23.03 11.65 -7.29
C ASP A 40 -22.34 12.99 -7.59
N SER A 41 -21.24 13.26 -6.90
CA SER A 41 -20.43 14.46 -7.06
C SER A 41 -18.94 14.10 -7.08
N LEU A 42 -18.42 13.82 -8.27
CA LEU A 42 -16.98 13.72 -8.51
C LEU A 42 -16.45 15.12 -8.79
N HIS A 43 -15.57 15.63 -7.94
CA HIS A 43 -15.15 17.02 -7.97
C HIS A 43 -13.63 17.19 -7.85
N LEU A 44 -13.13 18.28 -8.44
CA LEU A 44 -11.77 18.77 -8.32
C LEU A 44 -11.80 20.09 -7.53
N TYR A 45 -10.99 20.20 -6.48
CA TYR A 45 -10.85 21.47 -5.77
C TYR A 45 -9.94 22.42 -6.54
N SER A 46 -10.26 23.72 -6.58
CA SER A 46 -9.47 24.71 -7.33
C SER A 46 -8.01 24.85 -6.87
N ARG A 47 -7.72 24.52 -5.60
CA ARG A 47 -6.34 24.50 -5.09
C ARG A 47 -5.48 23.43 -5.77
N ASP A 48 -6.10 22.38 -6.32
CA ASP A 48 -5.45 21.20 -6.88
C ASP A 48 -5.41 21.23 -8.43
N GLU A 49 -5.95 22.29 -9.06
CA GLU A 49 -6.04 22.44 -10.53
C GLU A 49 -4.67 22.40 -11.24
N ASN A 50 -3.62 22.91 -10.59
CA ASN A 50 -2.26 22.95 -11.14
C ASN A 50 -1.33 21.89 -10.56
N THR A 51 -1.84 21.00 -9.70
CA THR A 51 -1.00 20.04 -8.95
C THR A 51 -0.66 18.81 -9.79
N TYR A 52 -1.48 18.47 -10.79
CA TYR A 52 -1.30 17.27 -11.60
C TYR A 52 -1.34 17.58 -13.10
N ASP A 53 -0.27 17.22 -13.80
CA ASP A 53 -0.27 17.13 -15.25
C ASP A 53 -0.68 15.72 -15.70
N TYR A 54 -1.98 15.53 -15.90
CA TYR A 54 -2.53 14.26 -16.38
C TYR A 54 -2.07 13.88 -17.81
N ARG A 55 -1.40 14.79 -18.53
CA ARG A 55 -0.93 14.56 -19.90
C ARG A 55 0.48 13.97 -19.96
N SER A 56 1.28 14.07 -18.90
CA SER A 56 2.70 13.68 -18.97
C SER A 56 3.02 12.23 -18.58
N LYS A 57 2.05 11.40 -18.22
CA LYS A 57 2.30 9.97 -17.95
C LYS A 57 1.15 9.06 -18.40
N LEU A 58 1.19 8.69 -19.67
CA LEU A 58 0.73 7.38 -20.15
C LEU A 58 1.97 6.60 -20.60
N ALA A 59 2.88 6.34 -19.67
CA ALA A 59 4.07 5.55 -19.96
C ALA A 59 3.86 4.14 -19.40
N GLY A 60 3.57 3.21 -20.31
CA GLY A 60 3.70 1.77 -20.09
C GLY A 60 2.46 1.08 -19.54
N GLY A 61 2.00 0.04 -20.23
CA GLY A 61 1.33 -1.05 -19.55
C GLY A 61 2.35 -1.73 -18.67
N HIS A 62 2.07 -1.85 -17.38
CA HIS A 62 2.93 -2.60 -16.47
C HIS A 62 2.57 -4.08 -16.64
N ASP A 63 3.44 -4.84 -17.30
CA ASP A 63 3.39 -6.32 -17.39
C ASP A 63 3.80 -6.95 -16.03
N GLU A 64 3.46 -6.31 -14.92
CA GLU A 64 3.85 -6.75 -13.59
C GLU A 64 2.77 -7.64 -13.00
N GLU A 65 3.22 -8.74 -12.39
CA GLU A 65 2.37 -9.66 -11.68
C GLU A 65 1.76 -8.94 -10.48
N VAL A 66 0.45 -8.71 -10.53
CA VAL A 66 -0.30 -8.13 -9.41
C VAL A 66 -0.38 -9.19 -8.31
N PRO A 67 0.03 -8.89 -7.07
CA PRO A 67 -0.08 -9.83 -5.98
C PRO A 67 -1.53 -10.28 -5.75
N ASP A 68 -1.76 -11.58 -5.68
CA ASP A 68 -3.07 -12.15 -5.37
C ASP A 68 -3.28 -12.24 -3.86
N LEU A 69 -4.22 -11.46 -3.33
CA LEU A 69 -4.53 -11.40 -1.90
C LEU A 69 -5.67 -12.34 -1.50
N ARG A 70 -6.13 -13.21 -2.40
CA ARG A 70 -7.21 -14.14 -2.09
C ARG A 70 -6.70 -15.27 -1.21
N LEU A 71 -7.23 -15.33 -0.01
CA LEU A 71 -7.05 -16.42 0.94
C LEU A 71 -8.42 -16.84 1.48
N SER A 72 -8.54 -18.05 2.05
CA SER A 72 -9.72 -18.38 2.84
C SER A 72 -9.83 -17.44 4.06
N LEU A 73 -11.03 -17.36 4.66
CA LEU A 73 -11.23 -16.56 5.87
C LEU A 73 -10.27 -16.96 7.00
N ALA A 74 -10.08 -18.27 7.22
CA ALA A 74 -9.22 -18.78 8.29
C ALA A 74 -7.73 -18.44 8.07
N GLU A 75 -7.26 -18.47 6.83
CA GLU A 75 -5.89 -18.06 6.47
C GLU A 75 -5.74 -16.54 6.58
N SER A 76 -6.74 -15.78 6.11
CA SER A 76 -6.77 -14.33 6.23
C SER A 76 -6.70 -13.86 7.69
N ASP A 77 -7.47 -14.49 8.59
CA ASP A 77 -7.43 -14.17 10.03
C ASP A 77 -6.03 -14.35 10.63
N GLN A 78 -5.32 -15.40 10.23
CA GLN A 78 -3.94 -15.65 10.67
C GLN A 78 -2.99 -14.56 10.13
N VAL A 79 -3.10 -14.22 8.85
CA VAL A 79 -2.28 -13.19 8.21
C VAL A 79 -2.56 -11.82 8.82
N PHE A 80 -3.82 -11.43 9.01
CA PHE A 80 -4.18 -10.15 9.60
C PHE A 80 -3.73 -10.03 11.05
N LYS A 81 -3.84 -11.09 11.84
CA LYS A 81 -3.30 -11.09 13.21
C LYS A 81 -1.77 -10.93 13.24
N ALA A 82 -1.07 -11.56 12.30
CA ALA A 82 0.37 -11.42 12.15
C ALA A 82 0.76 -9.99 11.72
N LEU A 83 0.04 -9.42 10.75
CA LEU A 83 0.24 -8.05 10.27
C LEU A 83 -0.05 -7.00 11.37
N GLU A 84 -1.13 -7.18 12.14
CA GLU A 84 -1.48 -6.33 13.28
C GLU A 84 -0.36 -6.32 14.31
N SER A 85 0.05 -7.51 14.77
CA SER A 85 1.13 -7.68 15.75
C SER A 85 2.45 -7.06 15.27
N ALA A 86 2.82 -7.28 14.00
CA ALA A 86 4.02 -6.71 13.41
C ALA A 86 3.94 -5.18 13.28
N THR A 87 2.78 -4.65 12.88
CA THR A 87 2.54 -3.21 12.75
C THR A 87 2.70 -2.51 14.10
N GLU A 88 2.11 -3.05 15.15
CA GLU A 88 2.26 -2.51 16.51
C GLU A 88 3.72 -2.54 16.98
N ALA A 89 4.40 -3.68 16.78
CA ALA A 89 5.80 -3.83 17.15
C ALA A 89 6.71 -2.82 16.42
N ILE A 90 6.53 -2.66 15.11
CA ILE A 90 7.28 -1.71 14.28
C ILE A 90 6.98 -0.26 14.70
N ALA A 91 5.71 0.08 14.97
CA ALA A 91 5.31 1.44 15.31
C ALA A 91 6.01 1.95 16.60
N LEU A 92 6.24 1.05 17.56
CA LEU A 92 6.86 1.36 18.84
C LEU A 92 8.40 1.26 18.83
N GLU A 93 8.99 0.56 17.87
CA GLU A 93 10.43 0.26 17.88
C GLU A 93 11.30 1.48 17.56
N MET A 94 12.34 1.72 18.34
CA MET A 94 13.27 2.85 18.18
C MET A 94 14.59 2.44 17.51
N LYS A 95 14.88 1.14 17.42
CA LYS A 95 16.12 0.59 16.87
C LYS A 95 15.90 0.02 15.46
N PRO A 96 16.66 0.50 14.44
CA PRO A 96 16.55 0.00 13.08
C PRO A 96 16.76 -1.51 12.94
N SER A 97 17.71 -2.07 13.70
CA SER A 97 18.02 -3.51 13.68
C SER A 97 16.84 -4.37 14.09
N SER A 98 16.05 -3.92 15.06
CA SER A 98 14.87 -4.65 15.53
C SER A 98 13.75 -4.63 14.49
N VAL A 99 13.58 -3.51 13.75
CA VAL A 99 12.61 -3.44 12.64
C VAL A 99 12.94 -4.51 11.58
N HIS A 100 14.21 -4.62 11.22
CA HIS A 100 14.65 -5.64 10.25
C HIS A 100 14.44 -7.07 10.79
N GLN A 101 14.72 -7.31 12.07
CA GLN A 101 14.48 -8.61 12.71
C GLN A 101 12.99 -8.99 12.72
N ILE A 102 12.10 -8.03 13.02
CA ILE A 102 10.65 -8.25 12.96
C ILE A 102 10.25 -8.69 11.55
N MET A 103 10.70 -7.95 10.52
CA MET A 103 10.42 -8.25 9.12
C MET A 103 10.92 -9.63 8.69
N GLN A 104 12.11 -10.05 9.13
CA GLN A 104 12.66 -11.38 8.84
C GLN A 104 11.93 -12.51 9.56
N SER A 105 11.42 -12.26 10.76
CA SER A 105 10.70 -13.26 11.57
C SER A 105 9.24 -13.43 11.16
N LEU A 106 8.69 -12.49 10.38
CA LEU A 106 7.29 -12.47 10.02
C LEU A 106 6.99 -13.51 8.93
N SER A 107 6.22 -14.52 9.29
CA SER A 107 5.75 -15.55 8.36
C SER A 107 4.38 -15.17 7.81
N ILE A 108 4.37 -14.54 6.63
CA ILE A 108 3.16 -14.19 5.87
C ILE A 108 3.37 -14.49 4.38
N PRO A 109 2.29 -14.72 3.60
CA PRO A 109 2.41 -14.93 2.16
C PRO A 109 3.06 -13.73 1.47
N THR A 110 3.81 -13.99 0.40
CA THR A 110 4.55 -12.96 -0.35
C THR A 110 3.67 -11.79 -0.79
N ALA A 111 2.41 -12.06 -1.16
CA ALA A 111 1.48 -11.03 -1.60
C ALA A 111 1.18 -9.95 -0.54
N TYR A 112 1.33 -10.27 0.75
CA TYR A 112 1.10 -9.35 1.87
C TYR A 112 2.37 -8.64 2.36
N GLN A 113 3.56 -9.09 1.94
CA GLN A 113 4.83 -8.48 2.34
C GLN A 113 4.94 -6.99 1.98
N PRO A 114 4.44 -6.51 0.82
CA PRO A 114 4.47 -5.10 0.51
C PRO A 114 3.73 -4.21 1.53
N LEU A 115 2.63 -4.70 2.11
CA LEU A 115 1.82 -3.92 3.06
C LEU A 115 2.62 -3.56 4.32
N ILE A 116 3.32 -4.54 4.89
CA ILE A 116 4.13 -4.34 6.09
C ILE A 116 5.47 -3.66 5.79
N ALA A 117 6.03 -3.87 4.59
CA ALA A 117 7.25 -3.21 4.14
C ALA A 117 7.11 -1.68 4.10
N ILE A 118 5.95 -1.16 3.66
CA ILE A 118 5.66 0.28 3.67
C ILE A 118 5.69 0.84 5.10
N ILE A 119 5.14 0.10 6.07
CA ILE A 119 5.10 0.50 7.48
C ILE A 119 6.52 0.50 8.07
N ALA A 120 7.29 -0.55 7.81
CA ALA A 120 8.70 -0.65 8.23
C ALA A 120 9.56 0.46 7.62
N ALA A 121 9.42 0.71 6.32
CA ALA A 121 10.11 1.77 5.60
C ALA A 121 9.79 3.15 6.18
N GLU A 122 8.51 3.45 6.43
CA GLU A 122 8.10 4.71 7.06
C GLU A 122 8.68 4.86 8.47
N ARG A 123 8.71 3.78 9.26
CA ARG A 123 9.33 3.81 10.58
C ARG A 123 10.81 4.13 10.51
N LEU A 124 11.56 3.44 9.67
CA LEU A 124 13.00 3.67 9.48
C LEU A 124 13.29 5.09 8.99
N ARG A 125 12.48 5.58 8.05
CA ARG A 125 12.56 6.96 7.56
C ARG A 125 12.34 7.96 8.69
N ARG A 126 11.35 7.74 9.57
CA ARG A 126 11.10 8.60 10.76
C ARG A 126 12.22 8.56 11.79
N LEU A 127 12.88 7.41 11.95
CA LEU A 127 14.06 7.26 12.80
C LEU A 127 15.33 7.89 12.22
N GLY A 128 15.31 8.36 10.96
CA GLY A 128 16.45 8.99 10.32
C GLY A 128 17.35 8.04 9.52
N PHE A 129 16.82 6.89 9.11
CA PHE A 129 17.54 5.87 8.34
C PHE A 129 16.92 5.66 6.94
N PRO A 130 16.98 6.66 6.04
CA PRO A 130 16.36 6.58 4.72
C PRO A 130 16.97 5.50 3.82
N ASN A 131 18.26 5.17 3.99
CA ASN A 131 18.89 4.10 3.21
C ASN A 131 18.27 2.72 3.54
N LEU A 132 18.06 2.44 4.84
CA LEU A 132 17.41 1.20 5.28
C LEU A 132 15.92 1.17 4.90
N SER A 133 15.25 2.33 4.86
CA SER A 133 13.89 2.45 4.32
C SER A 133 13.84 1.99 2.85
N THR A 134 14.74 2.52 2.01
CA THR A 134 14.83 2.14 0.60
C THR A 134 15.18 0.67 0.41
N GLU A 135 16.10 0.12 1.22
CA GLU A 135 16.48 -1.29 1.18
C GLU A 135 15.28 -2.23 1.41
N ILE A 136 14.45 -1.95 2.43
CA ILE A 136 13.23 -2.74 2.68
C ILE A 136 12.25 -2.65 1.51
N ILE A 137 12.07 -1.46 0.94
CA ILE A 137 11.19 -1.26 -0.21
C ILE A 137 11.70 -2.05 -1.42
N ASP A 138 13.00 -2.03 -1.69
CA ASP A 138 13.61 -2.73 -2.83
C ASP A 138 13.55 -4.26 -2.67
N GLU A 139 13.61 -4.75 -1.42
CA GLU A 139 13.53 -6.19 -1.14
C GLU A 139 12.09 -6.73 -1.21
N LYS A 140 11.10 -5.93 -0.80
CA LYS A 140 9.72 -6.42 -0.52
C LYS A 140 8.64 -5.86 -1.43
N THR A 141 8.97 -4.94 -2.34
CA THR A 141 8.01 -4.34 -3.26
C THR A 141 8.57 -4.33 -4.68
N THR A 142 7.68 -4.17 -5.67
CA THR A 142 8.03 -4.08 -7.08
C THR A 142 7.21 -2.97 -7.74
N GLY A 143 7.62 -2.56 -8.94
CA GLY A 143 6.76 -1.81 -9.84
C GLY A 143 6.35 -0.41 -9.41
N ASP A 144 5.09 -0.11 -9.66
CA ASP A 144 4.50 1.19 -9.29
C ASP A 144 4.59 1.45 -7.79
N LEU A 145 4.43 0.41 -6.96
CA LEU A 145 4.54 0.57 -5.52
C LEU A 145 5.96 0.95 -5.09
N GLN A 146 6.97 0.28 -5.66
CA GLN A 146 8.38 0.62 -5.43
C GLN A 146 8.69 2.03 -5.90
N THR A 147 8.21 2.41 -7.10
CA THR A 147 8.38 3.74 -7.67
C THR A 147 7.75 4.83 -6.80
N CYS A 148 6.52 4.59 -6.32
CA CYS A 148 5.83 5.48 -5.39
C CYS A 148 6.61 5.64 -4.08
N ALA A 149 7.10 4.54 -3.51
CA ALA A 149 7.86 4.56 -2.26
C ALA A 149 9.21 5.30 -2.41
N HIS A 150 9.91 5.14 -3.53
CA HIS A 150 11.13 5.91 -3.82
C HIS A 150 10.86 7.41 -3.92
N ASN A 151 9.77 7.80 -4.59
CA ASN A 151 9.38 9.20 -4.68
C ASN A 151 9.00 9.77 -3.31
N TRP A 152 8.38 8.96 -2.46
CA TRP A 152 8.09 9.34 -1.08
C TRP A 152 9.36 9.55 -0.25
N ASN A 153 10.35 8.66 -0.35
CA ASN A 153 11.62 8.79 0.37
C ASN A 153 12.45 10.03 -0.04
N LYS A 154 12.28 10.54 -1.27
CA LYS A 154 12.92 11.78 -1.76
C LYS A 154 12.24 13.07 -1.29
N GLY A 155 11.00 12.98 -0.82
CA GLY A 155 10.19 14.15 -0.45
C GLY A 155 10.65 14.81 0.86
N PRO A 156 10.44 16.14 1.03
CA PRO A 156 10.76 16.82 2.27
C PRO A 156 9.96 16.21 3.43
N ARG A 157 10.62 16.04 4.59
CA ARG A 157 9.98 15.61 5.84
C ARG A 157 8.98 16.70 6.25
N LYS A 158 7.68 16.49 5.97
CA LYS A 158 6.65 17.33 6.61
C LYS A 158 6.76 17.09 8.13
N PRO A 159 6.87 18.17 8.94
CA PRO A 159 7.06 18.09 10.38
C PRO A 159 5.92 17.34 11.06
#